data_AF-B7G7W6-F1
#
_entry.id   AF-B7G7W6-F1
#
_cell.length_a   1.000
_cell.length_b   1.000
_cell.length_c   1.000
_cell.angle_alpha   90.00
_cell.angle_beta   90.00
_cell.angle_gamma   90.00
#
_symmetry.space_group_name_H-M   'P 1'
#
loop_
_entity.id
_entity.type
_entity.pdbx_description
1 polymer ?
#
loop_
_entity_poly.entity_id
_entity_poly.type
_entity_poly.pdbx_seq_one_letter_code
_entity_poly.pdbx_strand_id
1 'polypeptide(L)'
;MAKAVAPSATTLRWRSRVTKVAASSVDEDEEDDVRVGSNMTHNHNNSAIFGTLESKTSRTSVSANRALIWTALAALAVGCNIYNLRLLHTWFVTITCALNVVCALLSVWQRQRLRRLGNLRSIHNKARMRVQQMHSQNERLYRHLTSLDRSVDRLQAVQASLDQIVGEQRGQEDWNRLGRVVTEYRDTQDGIKMRLQQQAQERILRVVLQTDSNANFELSGQETERLVLQLSNLPGLSLHELQLREVIANSDKSLSTIVRLLKQVVEDGKDPDHASVFEFDARSAVSESHDANLLGL
;
A
#
# COMPACT_ATOMS: atom_id res chain seq x y z
N MET A 1 -2.41 -13.80 72.76
CA MET A 1 -3.67 -13.91 71.99
C MET A 1 -4.11 -12.51 71.58
N ALA A 2 -3.70 -12.06 70.38
CA ALA A 2 -4.07 -10.77 69.82
C ALA A 2 -4.99 -10.99 68.63
N LYS A 3 -6.16 -10.34 68.69
CA LYS A 3 -7.31 -10.53 67.81
C LYS A 3 -7.06 -9.80 66.49
N ALA A 4 -7.11 -10.53 65.37
CA ALA A 4 -7.02 -9.98 64.03
C ALA A 4 -8.22 -9.06 63.72
N VAL A 5 -7.94 -7.84 63.27
CA VAL A 5 -8.93 -6.90 62.76
C VAL A 5 -8.87 -6.96 61.23
N ALA A 6 -9.95 -7.41 60.61
CA ALA A 6 -10.09 -7.46 59.16
C ALA A 6 -10.36 -6.04 58.59
N PRO A 7 -9.74 -5.64 57.47
CA PRO A 7 -10.05 -4.37 56.84
C PRO A 7 -11.38 -4.44 56.07
N SER A 8 -12.26 -3.47 56.37
CA SER A 8 -13.58 -3.27 55.77
C SER A 8 -13.48 -2.87 54.29
N ALA A 9 -14.22 -3.58 53.46
CA ALA A 9 -14.37 -3.32 52.03
C ALA A 9 -15.26 -2.09 51.76
N THR A 10 -14.66 -0.89 51.77
CA THR A 10 -15.33 0.35 51.33
C THR A 10 -14.30 1.37 50.85
N THR A 11 -13.63 1.11 49.72
CA THR A 11 -12.70 2.09 49.12
C THR A 11 -12.50 1.92 47.62
N LEU A 12 -13.57 1.74 46.84
CA LEU A 12 -13.47 1.82 45.38
C LEU A 12 -14.72 2.45 44.77
N ARG A 13 -14.90 3.77 44.93
CA ARG A 13 -15.89 4.52 44.12
C ARG A 13 -15.69 6.03 44.03
N TRP A 14 -14.46 6.54 43.86
CA TRP A 14 -14.26 7.97 43.61
C TRP A 14 -13.04 8.26 42.73
N ARG A 15 -13.05 7.82 41.46
CA ARG A 15 -12.20 8.41 40.40
C ARG A 15 -12.87 8.31 39.04
N SER A 16 -13.92 9.10 38.83
CA SER A 16 -14.23 9.61 37.49
C SER A 16 -14.95 10.94 37.68
N ARG A 17 -14.54 11.97 36.93
CA ARG A 17 -15.04 13.36 36.93
C ARG A 17 -14.30 14.34 37.86
N VAL A 18 -13.02 14.59 37.60
CA VAL A 18 -12.45 15.95 37.74
C VAL A 18 -11.33 16.10 36.71
N THR A 19 -11.61 16.88 35.67
CA THR A 19 -10.68 17.64 34.78
C THR A 19 -11.44 18.06 33.51
N LYS A 20 -12.58 18.72 33.71
CA LYS A 20 -13.08 19.77 32.84
C LYS A 20 -13.28 20.96 33.77
N VAL A 21 -12.88 22.15 33.33
CA VAL A 21 -12.86 23.42 34.07
C VAL A 21 -11.59 23.63 34.90
N ALA A 22 -10.54 24.13 34.24
CA ALA A 22 -9.58 25.11 34.76
C ALA A 22 -8.48 25.35 33.70
N ALA A 23 -8.75 26.23 32.73
CA ALA A 23 -7.74 26.98 31.96
C ALA A 23 -8.46 27.91 30.97
N SER A 24 -9.20 28.88 31.49
CA SER A 24 -9.62 30.08 30.75
C SER A 24 -9.51 31.26 31.69
N SER A 25 -8.36 31.93 31.68
CA SER A 25 -8.16 33.33 32.06
C SER A 25 -6.68 33.55 32.38
N VAL A 26 -5.90 34.02 31.41
CA VAL A 26 -4.80 34.99 31.59
C VAL A 26 -4.60 35.66 30.22
N ASP A 27 -5.11 36.89 30.11
CA ASP A 27 -4.58 38.14 29.50
C ASP A 27 -3.71 38.00 28.24
N GLU A 28 -4.13 38.49 27.06
CA GLU A 28 -4.14 39.91 26.61
C GLU A 28 -2.77 40.59 26.72
N ASP A 29 -2.03 40.59 25.60
CA ASP A 29 -1.43 41.77 24.93
C ASP A 29 -0.23 41.35 24.04
N GLU A 30 -0.45 41.21 22.74
CA GLU A 30 0.41 41.81 21.69
C GLU A 30 -0.21 41.58 20.31
N GLU A 31 -0.61 42.69 19.70
CA GLU A 31 -1.01 42.83 18.31
C GLU A 31 0.18 42.49 17.40
N ASP A 32 -0.03 41.61 16.41
CA ASP A 32 0.34 41.95 15.04
C ASP A 32 -0.33 41.02 14.02
N ASP A 33 -0.97 41.69 13.06
CA ASP A 33 -1.78 41.19 11.96
C ASP A 33 -1.00 40.28 11.00
N VAL A 34 -1.45 39.01 10.83
CA VAL A 34 -1.65 38.41 9.49
C VAL A 34 -2.82 37.44 9.54
N ARG A 35 -4.00 37.95 9.16
CA ARG A 35 -5.17 37.16 8.77
C ARG A 35 -4.88 36.35 7.50
N VAL A 36 -4.77 35.02 7.64
CA VAL A 36 -5.25 34.08 6.62
C VAL A 36 -6.08 33.02 7.33
N GLY A 37 -7.39 33.17 7.22
CA GLY A 37 -8.36 32.27 7.81
C GLY A 37 -8.42 30.93 7.09
N SER A 38 -8.51 29.86 7.88
CA SER A 38 -9.39 28.74 7.55
C SER A 38 -9.72 27.98 8.83
N ASN A 39 -10.87 28.33 9.41
CA ASN A 39 -11.59 27.48 10.36
C ASN A 39 -11.87 26.13 9.69
N MET A 40 -11.16 25.08 10.09
CA MET A 40 -11.45 23.70 9.70
C MET A 40 -11.55 22.86 10.98
N THR A 41 -12.70 22.97 11.64
CA THR A 41 -13.11 22.08 12.72
C THR A 41 -13.37 20.69 12.15
N HIS A 42 -12.36 19.82 12.18
CA HIS A 42 -12.49 18.43 11.73
C HIS A 42 -13.21 17.57 12.78
N ASN A 43 -14.54 17.63 12.70
CA ASN A 43 -15.51 16.57 12.85
C ASN A 43 -14.93 15.17 13.14
N HIS A 44 -14.77 14.84 14.43
CA HIS A 44 -14.64 13.47 14.93
C HIS A 44 -16.03 12.85 15.00
N ASN A 45 -16.49 12.29 13.88
CA ASN A 45 -17.62 11.34 13.81
C ASN A 45 -17.62 10.70 12.41
N ASN A 46 -16.73 9.72 12.19
CA ASN A 46 -16.81 8.81 11.04
C ASN A 46 -15.95 7.55 11.30
N SER A 47 -16.33 6.77 12.32
CA SER A 47 -15.74 5.45 12.59
C SER A 47 -16.77 4.31 12.64
N ALA A 48 -17.98 4.52 12.09
CA ALA A 48 -19.03 3.49 12.08
C ALA A 48 -19.79 3.39 10.74
N ILE A 49 -19.15 3.71 9.61
CA ILE A 49 -19.75 3.58 8.27
C ILE A 49 -18.76 2.88 7.31
N PHE A 50 -18.22 1.75 7.76
CA PHE A 50 -17.80 0.67 6.87
C PHE A 50 -18.63 -0.56 7.20
N GLY A 51 -19.96 -0.34 7.18
CA GLY A 51 -20.87 -1.41 6.88
C GLY A 51 -20.45 -1.99 5.55
N THR A 52 -20.29 -3.31 5.52
CA THR A 52 -20.40 -4.17 4.36
C THR A 52 -21.67 -3.81 3.58
N LEU A 53 -21.60 -2.72 2.81
CA LEU A 53 -22.55 -2.40 1.76
C LEU A 53 -22.18 -3.30 0.59
N GLU A 54 -22.42 -4.59 0.81
CA GLU A 54 -23.08 -5.45 -0.16
C GLU A 54 -24.41 -4.76 -0.50
N SER A 55 -24.31 -3.65 -1.24
CA SER A 55 -25.45 -3.04 -1.90
C SER A 55 -25.83 -4.02 -2.98
N LYS A 56 -26.62 -5.01 -2.56
CA LYS A 56 -27.46 -5.87 -3.35
C LYS A 56 -28.39 -4.92 -4.10
N THR A 57 -27.85 -4.32 -5.15
CA THR A 57 -28.58 -3.42 -6.02
C THR A 57 -29.70 -4.23 -6.63
N SER A 58 -30.88 -4.09 -6.06
CA SER A 58 -32.20 -4.46 -6.56
C SER A 58 -32.56 -3.73 -7.87
N ARG A 59 -31.56 -3.40 -8.69
CA ARG A 59 -31.68 -2.84 -10.04
C ARG A 59 -31.83 -3.89 -11.13
N THR A 60 -31.88 -5.18 -10.79
CA THR A 60 -32.07 -6.26 -11.76
C THR A 60 -33.52 -6.34 -12.27
N SER A 61 -34.53 -5.98 -11.44
CA SER A 61 -35.94 -6.11 -11.82
C SER A 61 -36.36 -5.22 -13.00
N VAL A 62 -36.00 -3.93 -13.00
CA VAL A 62 -36.40 -3.01 -14.09
C VAL A 62 -35.66 -3.32 -15.40
N SER A 63 -34.44 -3.83 -15.33
CA SER A 63 -33.68 -4.22 -16.53
C SER A 63 -34.18 -5.54 -17.15
N ALA A 64 -34.63 -6.48 -16.32
CA ALA A 64 -35.19 -7.75 -16.76
C ALA A 64 -36.50 -7.53 -17.53
N ASN A 65 -37.38 -6.67 -17.01
CA ASN A 65 -38.64 -6.36 -17.70
C ASN A 65 -38.43 -5.67 -19.05
N ARG A 66 -37.44 -4.77 -19.16
CA ARG A 66 -37.09 -4.16 -20.45
C ARG A 66 -36.51 -5.19 -21.42
N ALA A 67 -35.66 -6.11 -20.94
CA ALA A 67 -35.10 -7.17 -21.79
C ALA A 67 -36.21 -8.07 -22.37
N LEU A 68 -37.20 -8.45 -21.57
CA LEU A 68 -38.34 -9.26 -22.00
C LEU A 68 -39.19 -8.56 -23.07
N ILE A 69 -39.43 -7.25 -22.92
CA ILE A 69 -40.18 -6.46 -23.91
C ILE A 69 -39.44 -6.42 -25.25
N TRP A 70 -38.12 -6.21 -25.25
CA TRP A 70 -37.33 -6.19 -26.49
C TRP A 70 -37.25 -7.57 -27.15
N THR A 71 -37.20 -8.67 -26.39
CA THR A 71 -37.22 -10.03 -26.97
C THR A 71 -38.57 -10.38 -27.55
N ALA A 72 -39.66 -9.98 -26.88
CA ALA A 72 -41.02 -10.20 -27.40
C ALA A 72 -41.24 -9.40 -28.70
N LEU A 73 -40.82 -8.13 -28.72
CA LEU A 73 -40.92 -7.29 -29.91
C LEU A 73 -40.07 -7.85 -31.08
N ALA A 74 -38.86 -8.35 -30.79
CA ALA A 74 -38.01 -8.99 -31.79
C ALA A 74 -38.64 -10.28 -32.34
N ALA A 75 -39.21 -11.13 -31.48
CA ALA A 75 -39.89 -12.35 -31.90
C ALA A 75 -41.11 -12.05 -32.79
N LEU A 76 -41.87 -11.01 -32.44
CA LEU A 76 -43.03 -10.58 -33.20
C LEU A 76 -42.62 -10.01 -34.57
N ALA A 77 -41.53 -9.25 -34.63
CA ALA A 77 -40.97 -8.75 -35.90
C ALA A 77 -40.47 -9.89 -36.82
N VAL A 78 -39.80 -10.91 -36.26
CA VAL A 78 -39.37 -12.09 -37.03
C VAL A 78 -40.58 -12.87 -37.55
N GLY A 79 -41.59 -13.08 -36.71
CA GLY A 79 -42.84 -13.74 -37.12
C GLY A 79 -43.56 -12.98 -38.24
N CYS A 80 -43.63 -11.65 -38.14
CA CYS A 80 -44.24 -10.79 -39.16
C CYS A 80 -43.47 -10.85 -40.50
N ASN A 81 -42.14 -10.89 -40.46
CA ASN A 81 -41.32 -11.08 -41.66
C ASN A 81 -41.51 -12.45 -42.33
N ILE A 82 -41.58 -13.53 -41.55
CA ILE A 82 -41.83 -14.89 -42.07
C ILE A 82 -43.23 -14.96 -42.71
N TYR A 83 -44.23 -14.34 -42.08
CA TYR A 83 -45.58 -14.25 -42.61
C TYR A 83 -45.63 -13.48 -43.94
N ASN A 84 -44.95 -12.34 -44.03
CA ASN A 84 -44.86 -11.55 -45.26
C ASN A 84 -44.14 -12.30 -46.40
N LEU A 85 -43.11 -13.08 -46.09
CA LEU A 85 -42.36 -13.88 -47.07
C LEU A 85 -43.23 -14.97 -47.72
N ARG A 86 -44.25 -15.47 -46.99
CA ARG A 86 -45.19 -16.46 -47.49
C ARG A 86 -46.31 -15.83 -48.33
N LEU A 87 -46.68 -14.59 -48.04
CA LEU A 87 -47.82 -13.91 -48.67
C LEU A 87 -47.44 -13.17 -49.96
N LEU A 88 -46.22 -12.63 -50.05
CA LEU A 88 -45.77 -11.81 -51.16
C LEU A 88 -44.57 -12.48 -51.83
N HIS A 89 -44.81 -13.14 -52.97
CA HIS A 89 -43.77 -13.80 -53.77
C HIS A 89 -42.97 -12.76 -54.60
N THR A 90 -42.51 -11.70 -53.95
CA THR A 90 -41.73 -10.63 -54.58
C THR A 90 -40.33 -10.59 -54.01
N TRP A 91 -39.34 -10.48 -54.88
CA TRP A 91 -37.92 -10.48 -54.55
C TRP A 91 -37.48 -9.28 -53.69
N PHE A 92 -38.26 -8.19 -53.64
CA PHE A 92 -37.99 -7.05 -52.76
C PHE A 92 -38.16 -7.38 -51.27
N VAL A 93 -39.10 -8.26 -50.93
CA VAL A 93 -39.37 -8.64 -49.52
C VAL A 93 -38.23 -9.48 -48.95
N THR A 94 -37.59 -10.31 -49.77
CA THR A 94 -36.45 -11.12 -49.32
C THR A 94 -35.22 -10.26 -49.01
N ILE A 95 -34.96 -9.21 -49.81
CA ILE A 95 -33.85 -8.28 -49.59
C ILE A 95 -34.04 -7.48 -48.29
N THR A 96 -35.25 -6.95 -48.06
CA THR A 96 -35.54 -6.17 -46.84
C THR A 96 -35.50 -7.04 -45.58
N CYS A 97 -35.95 -8.30 -45.66
CA CYS A 97 -35.81 -9.27 -44.58
C CYS A 97 -34.34 -9.57 -44.26
N ALA A 98 -33.52 -9.85 -45.28
CA ALA A 98 -32.09 -10.10 -45.11
C ALA A 98 -31.37 -8.90 -44.47
N LEU A 99 -31.67 -7.68 -44.92
CA LEU A 99 -31.10 -6.45 -44.37
C LEU A 99 -31.44 -6.28 -42.88
N ASN A 100 -32.68 -6.54 -42.49
CA ASN A 100 -33.11 -6.46 -41.10
C ASN A 100 -32.38 -7.45 -40.18
N VAL A 101 -32.12 -8.67 -40.67
CA VAL A 101 -31.33 -9.66 -39.92
C VAL A 101 -29.89 -9.16 -39.71
N VAL A 102 -29.26 -8.58 -40.74
CA VAL A 102 -27.91 -8.00 -40.62
C VAL A 102 -27.89 -6.84 -39.62
N CYS A 103 -28.85 -5.91 -39.71
CA CYS A 103 -28.99 -4.81 -38.76
C CYS A 103 -29.18 -5.31 -37.32
N ALA A 104 -29.96 -6.37 -37.11
CA ALA A 104 -30.13 -6.98 -35.81
C ALA A 104 -28.81 -7.54 -35.25
N LEU A 105 -28.03 -8.28 -36.05
CA LEU A 105 -26.71 -8.76 -35.64
C LEU A 105 -25.75 -7.62 -35.28
N LEU A 106 -25.71 -6.56 -36.09
CA LEU A 106 -24.85 -5.40 -35.83
C LEU A 106 -25.22 -4.70 -34.52
N SER A 107 -26.51 -4.59 -34.20
CA SER A 107 -26.96 -3.96 -32.94
C SER A 107 -26.52 -4.75 -31.69
N VAL A 108 -26.57 -6.09 -31.75
CA VAL A 108 -26.11 -6.97 -30.66
C VAL A 108 -24.59 -6.83 -30.48
N TRP A 109 -23.86 -6.80 -31.58
CA TRP A 109 -22.40 -6.62 -31.57
C TRP A 109 -21.98 -5.27 -30.98
N GLN A 110 -22.64 -4.17 -31.39
CA GLN A 110 -22.41 -2.84 -30.82
C GLN A 110 -22.70 -2.80 -29.32
N ARG A 111 -23.77 -3.45 -28.86
CA ARG A 111 -24.11 -3.55 -27.43
C ARG A 111 -23.02 -4.27 -26.63
N GLN A 112 -22.46 -5.36 -27.14
CA GLN A 112 -21.36 -6.05 -26.47
C GLN A 112 -20.12 -5.15 -26.35
N ARG A 113 -19.80 -4.37 -27.39
CA ARG A 113 -18.69 -3.42 -27.36
C ARG A 113 -18.90 -2.30 -26.33
N LEU A 114 -20.12 -1.76 -26.24
CA LEU A 114 -20.49 -0.74 -25.25
C LEU A 114 -20.42 -1.28 -23.81
N ARG A 115 -20.80 -2.53 -23.57
CA ARG A 115 -20.65 -3.18 -22.24
C ARG A 115 -19.20 -3.26 -21.80
N ARG A 116 -18.26 -3.55 -22.73
CA ARG A 116 -16.82 -3.55 -22.42
C ARG A 116 -16.30 -2.16 -22.01
N LEU A 117 -16.81 -1.09 -22.62
CA LEU A 117 -16.44 0.28 -22.25
C LEU A 117 -16.94 0.69 -20.86
N GLY A 118 -18.11 0.19 -20.44
CA GLY A 118 -18.61 0.38 -19.07
C GLY A 118 -17.68 -0.20 -18.02
N ASN A 119 -17.15 -1.41 -18.27
CA ASN A 119 -16.17 -2.03 -17.38
C ASN A 119 -14.87 -1.23 -17.30
N LEU A 120 -14.41 -0.64 -18.42
CA LEU A 120 -13.21 0.18 -18.43
C LEU A 120 -13.35 1.43 -17.56
N ARG A 121 -14.51 2.09 -17.58
CA ARG A 121 -14.78 3.23 -16.68
C ARG A 121 -14.78 2.81 -15.21
N SER A 122 -15.35 1.64 -14.88
CA SER A 122 -15.30 1.11 -13.51
C SER A 122 -13.86 0.83 -13.08
N ILE A 123 -13.04 0.22 -13.93
CA ILE A 123 -11.62 -0.04 -13.67
C ILE A 123 -10.86 1.27 -13.49
N HIS A 124 -11.10 2.27 -14.35
CA HIS A 124 -10.45 3.58 -14.24
C HIS A 124 -10.84 4.30 -12.94
N ASN A 125 -12.11 4.26 -12.54
CA ASN A 125 -12.54 4.84 -11.26
C ASN A 125 -11.93 4.11 -10.07
N LYS A 126 -11.83 2.77 -10.11
CA LYS A 126 -11.14 1.99 -9.07
C LYS A 126 -9.66 2.35 -8.99
N ALA A 127 -9.00 2.51 -10.13
CA ALA A 127 -7.60 2.94 -10.18
C ALA A 127 -7.43 4.34 -9.58
N ARG A 128 -8.30 5.30 -9.93
CA ARG A 128 -8.28 6.65 -9.33
C ARG A 128 -8.47 6.62 -7.81
N MET A 129 -9.41 5.83 -7.30
CA MET A 129 -9.60 5.69 -5.84
C MET A 129 -8.37 5.10 -5.16
N ARG A 130 -7.71 4.11 -5.76
CA ARG A 130 -6.46 3.54 -5.21
C ARG A 130 -5.33 4.55 -5.18
N VAL A 131 -5.15 5.32 -6.25
CA VAL A 131 -4.15 6.40 -6.29
C VAL A 131 -4.43 7.44 -5.22
N GLN A 132 -5.69 7.84 -5.05
CA GLN A 132 -6.08 8.80 -4.01
C GLN A 132 -5.84 8.24 -2.59
N GLN A 133 -6.11 6.95 -2.38
CA GLN A 133 -5.85 6.28 -1.12
C GLN A 133 -4.34 6.25 -0.82
N MET A 134 -3.51 5.83 -1.77
CA MET A 134 -2.04 5.84 -1.65
C MET A 134 -1.51 7.25 -1.39
N HIS A 135 -2.03 8.27 -2.08
CA HIS A 135 -1.62 9.65 -1.84
C HIS A 135 -1.95 10.11 -0.41
N SER A 136 -3.14 9.75 0.09
CA SER A 136 -3.53 10.07 1.48
C SER A 136 -2.67 9.33 2.52
N GLN A 137 -2.23 8.11 2.21
CA GLN A 137 -1.35 7.32 3.07
C GLN A 137 0.06 7.92 3.08
N ASN A 138 0.61 8.27 1.92
CA ASN A 138 1.87 8.99 1.81
C ASN A 138 1.85 10.30 2.59
N GLU A 139 0.79 11.10 2.48
CA GLU A 139 0.68 12.36 3.23
C GLU A 139 0.68 12.12 4.76
N ARG A 140 -0.01 11.08 5.24
CA ARG A 140 0.04 10.68 6.65
C ARG A 140 1.45 10.26 7.07
N LEU A 141 2.12 9.47 6.24
CA LEU A 141 3.49 9.02 6.49
C LEU A 141 4.44 10.22 6.58
N TYR A 142 4.33 11.20 5.68
CA TYR A 142 5.11 12.44 5.73
C TYR A 142 4.87 13.23 7.02
N ARG A 143 3.62 13.31 7.49
CA ARG A 143 3.31 13.96 8.77
C ARG A 143 3.91 13.19 9.95
N HIS A 144 3.90 11.87 9.93
CA HIS A 144 4.54 11.04 10.95
C HIS A 144 6.06 11.19 10.94
N LEU A 145 6.69 11.19 9.77
CA LEU A 145 8.12 11.43 9.60
C LEU A 145 8.50 12.81 10.15
N THR A 146 7.74 13.86 9.78
CA THR A 146 7.95 15.23 10.29
C THR A 146 7.76 15.31 11.81
N SER A 147 6.81 14.54 12.36
CA SER A 147 6.61 14.46 13.81
C SER A 147 7.75 13.73 14.51
N LEU A 148 8.31 12.70 13.88
CA LEU A 148 9.45 11.94 14.41
C LEU A 148 10.72 12.80 14.38
N ASP A 149 10.94 13.54 13.30
CA ASP A 149 12.07 14.47 13.14
C ASP A 149 12.06 15.54 14.23
N ARG A 150 10.89 16.17 14.46
CA ARG A 150 10.69 17.09 15.60
C ARG A 150 10.92 16.44 16.96
N SER A 151 10.67 15.15 17.08
CA SER A 151 10.92 14.41 18.34
C SER A 151 12.41 14.15 18.53
N VAL A 152 13.16 13.88 17.45
CA VAL A 152 14.62 13.79 17.46
C VAL A 152 15.24 15.13 17.81
N ASP A 153 14.79 16.24 17.20
CA ASP A 153 15.26 17.58 17.54
C ASP A 153 15.04 17.92 19.02
N ARG A 154 13.86 17.57 19.56
CA ARG A 154 13.56 17.73 20.99
C ARG A 154 14.46 16.87 21.86
N LEU A 155 14.72 15.62 21.48
CA LEU A 155 15.62 14.74 22.22
C LEU A 155 17.07 15.26 22.17
N GLN A 156 17.50 15.83 21.05
CA GLN A 156 18.82 16.45 20.91
C GLN A 156 18.93 17.72 21.76
N ALA A 157 17.90 18.57 21.80
CA ALA A 157 17.84 19.73 22.68
C ALA A 157 17.84 19.33 24.16
N VAL A 158 17.09 18.29 24.52
CA VAL A 158 17.09 17.72 25.88
C VAL A 158 18.46 17.15 26.21
N GLN A 159 19.11 16.43 25.30
CA GLN A 159 20.47 15.92 25.48
C GLN A 159 21.47 17.06 25.68
N ALA A 160 21.42 18.12 24.88
CA ALA A 160 22.30 19.28 25.04
C ALA A 160 22.07 19.99 26.39
N SER A 161 20.80 20.12 26.82
CA SER A 161 20.47 20.68 28.13
C SER A 161 20.92 19.78 29.28
N LEU A 162 20.83 18.45 29.12
CA LEU A 162 21.34 17.49 30.09
C LEU A 162 22.87 17.54 30.13
N ASP A 163 23.57 17.58 29.01
CA ASP A 163 25.03 17.68 28.97
C ASP A 163 25.52 18.96 29.68
N GLN A 164 24.79 20.08 29.54
CA GLN A 164 25.07 21.31 30.27
C GLN A 164 24.87 21.15 31.79
N ILE A 165 23.74 20.56 32.22
CA ILE A 165 23.45 20.33 33.65
C ILE A 165 24.40 19.28 34.26
N VAL A 166 24.80 18.26 33.48
CA VAL A 166 25.73 17.20 33.87
C VAL A 166 27.16 17.75 34.01
N GLY A 167 27.54 18.76 33.22
CA GLY A 167 28.77 19.53 33.46
C GLY A 167 28.79 20.22 34.83
N GLU A 168 27.61 20.53 35.38
CA GLU A 168 27.44 21.26 36.65
C GLU A 168 27.11 20.35 37.85
N GLN A 169 26.46 19.20 37.66
CA GLN A 169 26.04 18.29 38.73
C GLN A 169 26.72 16.92 38.65
N ARG A 170 27.69 16.71 39.55
CA ARG A 170 28.34 15.40 39.83
C ARG A 170 27.33 14.38 40.37
N GLY A 171 26.58 13.71 39.49
CA GLY A 171 25.73 12.57 39.81
C GLY A 171 26.05 11.39 38.90
N GLN A 172 26.96 10.51 39.33
CA GLN A 172 27.57 9.46 38.50
C GLN A 172 26.64 8.26 38.24
N GLU A 173 25.51 8.15 38.94
CA GLU A 173 24.61 6.99 38.88
C GLU A 173 23.54 7.09 37.78
N ASP A 174 23.00 8.28 37.50
CA ASP A 174 22.00 8.48 36.43
C ASP A 174 22.62 8.34 35.03
N TRP A 175 23.93 8.64 34.92
CA TRP A 175 24.68 8.52 33.67
C TRP A 175 24.73 7.07 33.18
N ASN A 176 25.02 6.14 34.08
CA ASN A 176 25.10 4.72 33.77
C ASN A 176 23.77 4.18 33.19
N ARG A 177 22.64 4.75 33.62
CA ARG A 177 21.33 4.36 33.12
C ARG A 177 21.07 4.90 31.71
N LEU A 178 21.39 6.16 31.45
CA LEU A 178 21.23 6.75 30.11
C LEU A 178 22.14 6.08 29.08
N GLY A 179 23.41 5.86 29.43
CA GLY A 179 24.35 5.11 28.59
C GLY A 179 23.80 3.73 28.21
N ARG A 180 23.19 3.03 29.18
CA ARG A 180 22.54 1.72 28.94
C ARG A 180 21.37 1.80 27.96
N VAL A 181 20.54 2.85 28.04
CA VAL A 181 19.39 3.03 27.13
C VAL A 181 19.88 3.33 25.71
N VAL A 182 20.91 4.15 25.55
CA VAL A 182 21.48 4.44 24.22
C VAL A 182 22.11 3.18 23.60
N THR A 183 22.81 2.37 24.39
CA THR A 183 23.34 1.09 23.91
C THR A 183 22.24 0.12 23.52
N GLU A 184 21.18 -0.01 24.35
CA GLU A 184 20.04 -0.90 24.06
C GLU A 184 19.27 -0.45 22.81
N TYR A 185 19.15 0.87 22.59
CA TYR A 185 18.54 1.40 21.37
C TYR A 185 19.40 1.10 20.13
N ARG A 186 20.72 1.25 20.24
CA ARG A 186 21.65 0.90 19.16
C ARG A 186 21.57 -0.59 18.81
N ASP A 187 21.57 -1.46 19.81
CA ASP A 187 21.43 -2.91 19.62
C ASP A 187 20.08 -3.27 18.98
N THR A 188 19.00 -2.58 19.39
CA THR A 188 17.68 -2.75 18.78
C THR A 188 17.68 -2.31 17.31
N GLN A 189 18.32 -1.18 17.00
CA GLN A 189 18.42 -0.67 15.64
C GLN A 189 19.24 -1.61 14.74
N ASP A 190 20.34 -2.16 15.24
CA ASP A 190 21.15 -3.14 14.51
C ASP A 190 20.38 -4.46 14.32
N GLY A 191 19.58 -4.87 15.31
CA GLY A 191 18.65 -5.99 15.17
C GLY A 191 17.59 -5.78 14.07
N ILE A 192 17.06 -4.56 13.94
CA ILE A 192 16.11 -4.22 12.87
C ILE A 192 16.80 -4.25 11.50
N LYS A 193 17.99 -3.68 11.37
CA LYS A 193 18.77 -3.72 10.11
C LYS A 193 19.05 -5.15 9.68
N MET A 194 19.47 -6.02 10.60
CA MET A 194 19.73 -7.43 10.32
C MET A 194 18.47 -8.14 9.82
N ARG A 195 17.30 -7.88 10.41
CA ARG A 195 16.02 -8.47 9.94
C ARG A 195 15.63 -7.96 8.55
N LEU A 196 15.82 -6.68 8.26
CA LEU A 196 15.55 -6.11 6.94
C LEU A 196 16.48 -6.73 5.88
N GLN A 197 17.75 -6.92 6.19
CA GLN A 197 18.70 -7.61 5.31
C GLN A 197 18.29 -9.06 5.06
N GLN A 198 17.90 -9.81 6.09
CA GLN A 198 17.38 -11.18 5.94
C GLN A 198 16.12 -11.22 5.08
N GLN A 199 15.21 -10.27 5.27
CA GLN A 199 13.99 -10.18 4.47
C GLN A 199 14.29 -9.84 3.00
N ALA A 200 15.26 -8.95 2.74
CA ALA A 200 15.73 -8.66 1.40
C ALA A 200 16.34 -9.90 0.73
N GLN A 201 17.22 -10.63 1.46
CA GLN A 201 17.80 -11.89 1.00
C GLN A 201 16.73 -12.93 0.64
N GLU A 202 15.72 -13.11 1.49
CA GLU A 202 14.62 -14.05 1.24
C GLU A 202 13.82 -13.66 0.00
N ARG A 203 13.51 -12.37 -0.17
CA ARG A 203 12.78 -11.86 -1.35
C ARG A 203 13.57 -12.07 -2.63
N ILE A 204 14.85 -11.72 -2.62
CA ILE A 204 15.73 -11.93 -3.76
C ILE A 204 15.84 -13.42 -4.08
N LEU A 205 16.08 -14.28 -3.09
CA LEU A 205 16.15 -15.72 -3.28
C LEU A 205 14.84 -16.27 -3.88
N ARG A 206 13.69 -15.81 -3.39
CA ARG A 206 12.38 -16.18 -3.93
C ARG A 206 12.23 -15.76 -5.39
N VAL A 207 12.66 -14.55 -5.76
CA VAL A 207 12.64 -14.05 -7.15
C VAL A 207 13.53 -14.90 -8.05
N VAL A 208 14.74 -15.21 -7.58
CA VAL A 208 15.70 -16.09 -8.28
C VAL A 208 15.09 -17.47 -8.52
N LEU A 209 14.50 -18.10 -7.50
CA LEU A 209 13.85 -19.40 -7.61
C LEU A 209 12.58 -19.39 -8.48
N GLN A 210 11.83 -18.29 -8.50
CA GLN A 210 10.63 -18.15 -9.35
C GLN A 210 10.97 -17.88 -10.82
N THR A 211 12.18 -17.38 -11.09
CA THR A 211 12.61 -17.11 -12.45
C THR A 211 13.01 -18.38 -13.18
N ASP A 212 13.65 -19.32 -12.49
CA ASP A 212 13.97 -20.66 -12.98
C ASP A 212 12.66 -21.46 -13.21
N SER A 213 12.21 -21.49 -14.46
CA SER A 213 10.94 -22.13 -14.83
C SER A 213 11.10 -23.61 -15.17
N ASN A 214 12.32 -24.03 -15.51
CA ASN A 214 12.66 -25.37 -16.00
C ASN A 214 13.39 -26.22 -14.95
N ALA A 215 13.70 -25.65 -13.77
CA ALA A 215 14.37 -26.29 -12.65
C ALA A 215 15.74 -26.90 -13.01
N ASN A 216 16.42 -26.34 -14.01
CA ASN A 216 17.74 -26.80 -14.43
C ASN A 216 18.88 -26.06 -13.74
N PHE A 217 18.60 -25.05 -12.91
CA PHE A 217 19.58 -24.21 -12.23
C PHE A 217 20.57 -23.47 -13.16
N GLU A 218 20.23 -23.35 -14.45
CA GLU A 218 21.00 -22.64 -15.46
C GLU A 218 20.14 -21.53 -16.08
N LEU A 219 20.60 -20.29 -16.00
CA LEU A 219 19.82 -19.17 -16.51
C LEU A 219 19.99 -19.03 -18.02
N SER A 220 18.87 -19.21 -18.74
CA SER A 220 18.78 -18.80 -20.13
C SER A 220 18.84 -17.27 -20.26
N GLY A 221 19.11 -16.78 -21.47
CA GLY A 221 19.12 -15.33 -21.73
C GLY A 221 17.76 -14.67 -21.41
N GLN A 222 16.65 -15.34 -21.69
CA GLN A 222 15.30 -14.83 -21.38
C GLN A 222 15.01 -14.80 -19.88
N GLU A 223 15.46 -15.81 -19.14
CA GLU A 223 15.33 -15.84 -17.68
C GLU A 223 16.20 -14.78 -17.02
N THR A 224 17.39 -14.50 -17.57
CA THR A 224 18.25 -13.41 -17.09
C THR A 224 17.56 -12.05 -17.22
N GLU A 225 16.92 -11.76 -18.35
CA GLU A 225 16.15 -10.52 -18.54
C GLU A 225 14.99 -10.40 -17.54
N ARG A 226 14.27 -11.51 -17.34
CA ARG A 226 13.17 -11.57 -16.38
C ARG A 226 13.65 -11.35 -14.95
N LEU A 227 14.79 -11.93 -14.60
CA LEU A 227 15.43 -11.77 -13.30
C LEU A 227 15.79 -10.30 -13.06
N VAL A 228 16.44 -9.66 -14.04
CA VAL A 228 16.81 -8.23 -13.96
C VAL A 228 15.58 -7.37 -13.72
N LEU A 229 14.50 -7.57 -14.50
CA LEU A 229 13.25 -6.82 -14.35
C LEU A 229 12.56 -7.07 -13.00
N GLN A 230 12.60 -8.29 -12.48
CA GLN A 230 12.00 -8.60 -11.18
C GLN A 230 12.82 -8.01 -10.04
N LEU A 231 14.15 -8.06 -10.12
CA LEU A 231 15.03 -7.49 -9.10
C LEU A 231 15.01 -5.95 -9.12
N SER A 232 14.91 -5.30 -10.28
CA SER A 232 14.81 -3.83 -10.36
C SER A 232 13.46 -3.29 -9.87
N ASN A 233 12.43 -4.14 -9.82
CA ASN A 233 11.16 -3.83 -9.18
C ASN A 233 11.14 -4.17 -7.68
N LEU A 234 12.21 -4.72 -7.11
CA LEU A 234 12.25 -4.97 -5.67
C LEU A 234 12.45 -3.65 -4.91
N PRO A 235 11.60 -3.37 -3.92
CA PRO A 235 11.65 -2.13 -3.15
C PRO A 235 12.89 -2.11 -2.25
N GLY A 236 13.61 -0.99 -2.27
CA GLY A 236 14.82 -0.75 -1.47
C GLY A 236 16.10 -1.41 -1.97
N LEU A 237 16.10 -1.93 -3.21
CA LEU A 237 17.28 -2.46 -3.88
C LEU A 237 17.62 -1.59 -5.10
N SER A 238 18.70 -0.83 -5.06
CA SER A 238 19.24 -0.20 -6.27
C SER A 238 20.16 -1.18 -6.97
N LEU A 239 19.77 -1.58 -8.19
CA LEU A 239 20.48 -2.59 -8.97
C LEU A 239 21.18 -1.96 -10.16
N HIS A 240 22.49 -2.16 -10.26
CA HIS A 240 23.27 -1.77 -11.43
C HIS A 240 23.14 -2.85 -12.52
N GLU A 241 22.16 -2.68 -13.41
CA GLU A 241 21.78 -3.71 -14.40
C GLU A 241 22.93 -4.16 -15.30
N LEU A 242 23.78 -3.21 -15.72
CA LEU A 242 24.90 -3.49 -16.61
C LEU A 242 25.96 -4.37 -15.94
N GLN A 243 26.28 -4.10 -14.68
CA GLN A 243 27.27 -4.88 -13.93
C GLN A 243 26.73 -6.28 -13.64
N LEU A 244 25.45 -6.41 -13.28
CA LEU A 244 24.82 -7.71 -13.09
C LEU A 244 24.89 -8.55 -14.38
N ARG A 245 24.57 -7.95 -15.54
CA ARG A 245 24.63 -8.63 -16.84
C ARG A 245 26.04 -9.07 -17.20
N GLU A 246 27.03 -8.21 -16.98
CA GLU A 246 28.43 -8.53 -17.23
C GLU A 246 28.91 -9.69 -16.36
N VAL A 247 28.56 -9.66 -15.07
CA VAL A 247 28.91 -10.72 -14.13
C VAL A 247 28.22 -12.05 -14.48
N ILE A 248 26.97 -12.02 -14.93
CA ILE A 248 26.25 -13.22 -15.39
C ILE A 248 26.83 -13.75 -16.70
N ALA A 249 27.26 -12.86 -17.60
CA ALA A 249 27.88 -13.26 -18.86
C ALA A 249 29.27 -13.88 -18.67
N ASN A 250 30.04 -13.37 -17.71
CA ASN A 250 31.39 -13.84 -17.40
C ASN A 250 31.42 -15.08 -16.49
N SER A 251 30.31 -15.39 -15.81
CA SER A 251 30.17 -16.60 -15.00
C SER A 251 29.45 -17.72 -15.76
N ASP A 252 29.57 -18.96 -15.28
CA ASP A 252 28.99 -20.17 -15.89
C ASP A 252 27.44 -20.19 -15.93
N LYS A 253 26.76 -19.04 -15.78
CA LYS A 253 25.29 -18.88 -15.74
C LYS A 253 24.57 -19.77 -14.71
N SER A 254 25.34 -20.34 -13.78
CA SER A 254 24.83 -21.17 -12.71
C SER A 254 24.14 -20.31 -11.66
N LEU A 255 22.97 -20.76 -11.21
CA LEU A 255 22.23 -20.15 -10.11
C LEU A 255 23.10 -19.98 -8.84
N SER A 256 23.99 -20.96 -8.60
CA SER A 256 24.87 -20.97 -7.43
C SER A 256 25.83 -19.78 -7.39
N THR A 257 26.30 -19.32 -8.56
CA THR A 257 27.17 -18.14 -8.68
C THR A 257 26.41 -16.86 -8.35
N ILE A 258 25.15 -16.75 -8.78
CA ILE A 258 24.30 -15.60 -8.47
C ILE A 258 23.95 -15.54 -6.99
N VAL A 259 23.62 -16.69 -6.38
CA VAL A 259 23.38 -16.75 -4.93
C VAL A 259 24.64 -16.36 -4.16
N ARG A 260 25.83 -16.77 -4.61
CA ARG A 260 27.10 -16.34 -4.01
C ARG A 260 27.35 -14.84 -4.17
N LEU A 261 27.09 -14.29 -5.36
CA LEU A 261 27.19 -12.84 -5.60
C LEU A 261 26.22 -12.04 -4.75
N LEU A 262 24.98 -12.50 -4.63
CA LEU A 262 23.99 -11.89 -3.77
C LEU A 262 24.39 -11.94 -2.29
N LYS A 263 24.95 -13.08 -1.86
CA LYS A 263 25.47 -13.21 -0.50
C LYS A 263 26.65 -12.25 -0.29
N GLN A 264 27.57 -12.18 -1.24
CA GLN A 264 28.72 -11.28 -1.18
C GLN A 264 28.29 -9.82 -1.14
N VAL A 265 27.30 -9.39 -1.93
CA VAL A 265 26.86 -7.99 -1.92
C VAL A 265 26.14 -7.60 -0.62
N VAL A 266 25.44 -8.54 0.01
CA VAL A 266 24.83 -8.26 1.33
C VAL A 266 25.89 -8.26 2.45
N GLU A 267 26.96 -9.03 2.31
CA GLU A 267 28.08 -9.08 3.27
C GLU A 267 29.09 -7.92 3.07
N ASP A 268 29.31 -7.46 1.83
CA ASP A 268 30.23 -6.37 1.45
C ASP A 268 29.71 -4.96 1.77
N GLY A 269 28.52 -4.82 2.34
CA GLY A 269 28.07 -3.55 2.95
C GLY A 269 28.98 -3.03 4.08
N LYS A 270 30.09 -3.73 4.37
CA LYS A 270 31.15 -3.34 5.30
C LYS A 270 32.41 -2.76 4.62
N ASP A 271 32.66 -3.02 3.34
CA ASP A 271 33.90 -2.60 2.67
C ASP A 271 33.60 -1.57 1.56
N PRO A 272 33.96 -0.28 1.76
CA PRO A 272 33.57 0.81 0.87
C PRO A 272 34.30 0.85 -0.49
N ASP A 273 35.30 0.00 -0.71
CA ASP A 273 36.21 0.11 -1.86
C ASP A 273 35.85 -0.81 -3.05
N HIS A 274 34.86 -1.70 -2.91
CA HIS A 274 34.38 -2.52 -4.01
C HIS A 274 33.08 -1.94 -4.59
N ALA A 275 33.11 -1.57 -5.86
CA ALA A 275 31.96 -1.08 -6.61
C ALA A 275 30.80 -2.09 -6.52
N SER A 276 29.87 -1.82 -5.61
CA SER A 276 28.84 -2.75 -5.20
C SER A 276 27.72 -2.74 -6.24
N VAL A 277 27.47 -3.90 -6.85
CA VAL A 277 26.43 -4.08 -7.89
C VAL A 277 25.03 -3.80 -7.34
N PHE A 278 24.84 -3.99 -6.03
CA PHE A 278 23.61 -3.67 -5.34
C PHE A 278 23.93 -2.73 -4.18
N GLU A 279 23.16 -1.66 -4.09
CA GLU A 279 23.16 -0.79 -2.93
C GLU A 279 21.81 -0.96 -2.23
N PHE A 280 21.87 -1.24 -0.93
CA PHE A 280 20.67 -1.40 -0.11
C PHE A 280 20.34 -0.07 0.54
N ASP A 281 19.30 0.59 0.04
CA ASP A 281 18.77 1.77 0.70
C ASP A 281 17.76 1.37 1.76
N ALA A 282 18.24 1.28 3.01
CA ALA A 282 17.39 0.95 4.16
C ALA A 282 16.22 1.93 4.35
N ARG A 283 16.32 3.17 3.84
CA ARG A 283 15.27 4.18 4.01
C ARG A 283 14.03 3.86 3.19
N SER A 284 14.22 3.39 1.96
CA SER A 284 13.11 3.02 1.08
C SER A 284 12.44 1.70 1.51
N ALA A 285 13.19 0.74 2.07
CA ALA A 285 12.61 -0.50 2.60
C ALA A 285 11.68 -0.28 3.82
N VAL A 286 12.02 0.67 4.70
CA VAL A 286 11.21 0.96 5.91
C VAL A 286 9.89 1.63 5.55
N SER A 287 9.86 2.50 4.53
CA SER A 287 8.65 3.18 4.09
C SER A 287 7.55 2.19 3.68
N GLU A 288 7.93 1.08 3.06
CA GLU A 288 6.97 0.14 2.46
C GLU A 288 6.56 -1.00 3.41
N SER A 289 7.45 -1.40 4.34
CA SER A 289 7.12 -2.30 5.46
C SER A 289 5.95 -1.75 6.29
N HIS A 290 5.91 -0.43 6.46
CA HIS A 290 4.85 0.23 7.21
C HIS A 290 3.51 0.16 6.46
N ASP A 291 3.54 0.28 5.13
CA ASP A 291 2.36 0.17 4.28
C ASP A 291 1.81 -1.27 4.21
N ALA A 292 2.69 -2.29 4.17
CA ALA A 292 2.29 -3.70 4.16
C ALA A 292 1.59 -4.11 5.48
N ASN A 293 2.11 -3.66 6.63
CA ASN A 293 1.50 -3.94 7.93
C ASN A 293 0.14 -3.22 8.12
N LEU A 294 -0.04 -2.06 7.49
CA LEU A 294 -1.33 -1.35 7.50
C LEU A 294 -2.39 -2.02 6.60
N LEU A 295 -1.97 -2.87 5.66
CA LEU A 295 -2.86 -3.62 4.78
C LEU A 295 -3.29 -4.98 5.34
N GLY A 296 -2.77 -5.41 6.49
CA GLY A 296 -3.22 -6.62 7.19
C GLY A 296 -3.09 -7.89 6.37
N LEU A 297 -2.00 -7.99 5.59
CA LEU A 297 -1.54 -9.24 4.97
C LEU A 297 -0.52 -9.93 5.88
#